data_AF-A0A9J6F1W9-F1
#
_entry.id   AF-A0A9J6F1W9-F1
#
_cell.length_a   1.000
_cell.length_b   1.000
_cell.length_c   1.000
_cell.angle_alpha   90.00
_cell.angle_beta   90.00
_cell.angle_gamma   90.00
#
_symmetry.space_group_name_H-M   'P 1'
#
loop_
_entity.id
_entity.type
_entity.pdbx_description
1 polymer ?
#
loop_
_entity_poly.entity_id
_entity_poly.type
_entity_poly.pdbx_seq_one_letter_code
_entity_poly.pdbx_strand_id
1 'polypeptide(L)'
;MAPMEVAKRILAELPASNVIGEASLAPPGFINITLNPAYIASSVRRIVTTGVLPPARKGPKKRVVIDFSSPNIAKQMHVGHLRSTIIGESLSRLLEFAGHSVLRLNHVGDWGTQFGMLIAHLQDRFPDYLVHSPPIGDLQAFYKESKVRFDSDEEFKKRAYACVVKLQSHDQDMISAWKLICDVSRREFQTIYERLDATLIERGESFYQDMMGEIVKDLEERGRIGNSAKPSKYACLGRNDSRTRAEVERMNEKPPAEQRVNLSWRPESICCDKRIVGRNIARRRGGCHALP
;
A
#
# COMPACT_ATOMS: atom_id res chain seq x y z
N MET A 1 -28.49 -19.33 -34.79
CA MET A 1 -28.99 -20.35 -33.85
C MET A 1 -29.46 -19.63 -32.62
N ALA A 2 -30.72 -19.81 -32.23
CA ALA A 2 -31.25 -19.13 -31.05
C ALA A 2 -30.55 -19.67 -29.77
N PRO A 3 -30.36 -18.86 -28.70
CA PRO A 3 -29.74 -19.34 -27.46
C PRO A 3 -30.39 -20.62 -26.91
N MET A 4 -31.71 -20.74 -27.09
CA MET A 4 -32.46 -21.94 -26.71
C MET A 4 -32.05 -23.20 -27.49
N GLU A 5 -31.77 -23.06 -28.78
CA GLU A 5 -31.30 -24.17 -29.62
C GLU A 5 -29.86 -24.57 -29.25
N VAL A 6 -29.01 -23.59 -28.93
CA VAL A 6 -27.64 -23.85 -28.45
C VAL A 6 -27.68 -24.63 -27.13
N ALA A 7 -28.50 -24.20 -26.17
CA ALA A 7 -28.63 -24.86 -24.88
C ALA A 7 -29.19 -26.29 -25.02
N LYS A 8 -30.16 -26.52 -25.92
CA LYS A 8 -30.66 -27.87 -26.24
C LYS A 8 -29.54 -28.79 -26.76
N ARG A 9 -28.67 -28.29 -27.65
CA ARG A 9 -27.54 -29.07 -28.18
C ARG A 9 -26.52 -29.38 -27.10
N ILE A 10 -26.18 -28.41 -26.23
CA ILE A 10 -25.24 -28.63 -25.12
C ILE A 10 -25.79 -29.68 -24.15
N LEU A 11 -27.09 -29.63 -23.82
CA LEU A 11 -27.71 -30.60 -22.91
C LEU A 11 -27.74 -32.02 -23.51
N ALA A 12 -27.96 -32.14 -24.82
CA ALA A 12 -27.95 -33.42 -25.53
C ALA A 12 -26.57 -34.08 -25.55
N GLU A 13 -25.50 -33.29 -25.63
CA GLU A 13 -24.11 -33.76 -25.68
C GLU A 13 -23.43 -33.80 -24.30
N LEU A 14 -24.18 -33.56 -23.22
CA LEU A 14 -23.62 -33.53 -21.87
C LEU A 14 -23.24 -34.94 -21.42
N PRO A 15 -21.96 -35.24 -21.13
CA PRO A 15 -21.55 -36.58 -20.73
C PRO A 15 -22.08 -36.94 -19.33
N ALA A 16 -22.28 -38.23 -19.09
CA ALA A 16 -22.59 -38.73 -17.76
C ALA A 16 -21.49 -38.32 -16.76
N SER A 17 -21.90 -37.77 -15.62
CA SER A 17 -20.98 -37.27 -14.60
C SER A 17 -21.50 -37.65 -13.22
N ASN A 18 -20.60 -38.07 -12.33
CA ASN A 18 -20.92 -38.30 -10.93
C ASN A 18 -21.21 -36.99 -10.16
N VAL A 19 -20.87 -35.84 -10.73
CA VAL A 19 -21.06 -34.51 -10.13
C VAL A 19 -22.48 -33.97 -10.38
N ILE A 20 -23.05 -34.26 -11.55
CA ILE A 20 -24.33 -33.71 -12.00
C ILE A 20 -25.43 -34.72 -11.67
N GLY A 21 -26.46 -34.26 -10.95
CA GLY A 21 -27.65 -35.07 -10.67
C GLY A 21 -28.73 -34.86 -11.73
N GLU A 22 -29.02 -33.60 -12.05
CA GLU A 22 -30.02 -33.22 -13.06
C GLU A 22 -29.54 -31.97 -13.80
N ALA A 23 -29.86 -31.88 -15.09
CA ALA A 23 -29.70 -30.66 -15.87
C ALA A 23 -30.98 -30.36 -16.65
N SER A 24 -31.48 -29.12 -16.55
CA SER A 24 -32.75 -28.70 -17.14
C SER A 24 -32.62 -27.37 -17.89
N LEU A 25 -33.50 -27.17 -18.88
CA LEU A 25 -33.51 -25.98 -19.71
C LEU A 25 -34.45 -24.93 -19.12
N ALA A 26 -33.99 -23.68 -19.09
CA ALA A 26 -34.80 -22.53 -18.69
C ALA A 26 -34.77 -21.43 -19.78
N PRO A 27 -35.92 -20.82 -20.12
CA PRO A 27 -35.95 -19.69 -21.06
C PRO A 27 -35.08 -18.52 -20.57
N PRO A 28 -34.44 -17.76 -21.48
CA PRO A 28 -34.45 -17.88 -22.94
C PRO A 28 -33.36 -18.80 -23.51
N GLY A 29 -32.70 -19.62 -22.67
CA GLY A 29 -31.57 -20.47 -23.08
C GLY A 29 -30.56 -20.75 -21.97
N PHE A 30 -30.97 -20.67 -20.70
CA PHE A 30 -30.16 -21.09 -19.55
C PHE A 30 -30.19 -22.61 -19.41
N ILE A 31 -29.13 -23.17 -18.84
CA ILE A 31 -29.05 -24.57 -18.40
C ILE A 31 -28.88 -24.54 -16.88
N ASN A 32 -29.92 -24.98 -16.17
CA ASN A 32 -29.87 -25.16 -14.72
C ASN A 32 -29.23 -26.51 -14.43
N ILE A 33 -28.24 -26.54 -13.54
CA ILE A 33 -27.55 -27.78 -13.15
C ILE A 33 -27.77 -27.98 -11.65
N THR A 34 -28.41 -29.10 -11.31
CA THR A 34 -28.54 -29.59 -9.95
C THR A 34 -27.43 -30.60 -9.68
N LEU A 35 -26.65 -30.35 -8.62
CA LEU A 35 -25.57 -31.25 -8.21
C LEU A 35 -26.11 -32.55 -7.62
N ASN A 36 -25.40 -33.66 -7.85
CA ASN A 36 -25.73 -34.95 -7.27
C ASN A 36 -25.57 -34.90 -5.73
N PRO A 37 -26.61 -35.21 -4.93
CA PRO A 37 -26.52 -35.21 -3.48
C PRO A 37 -25.41 -36.12 -2.92
N ALA A 38 -25.14 -37.26 -3.55
CA ALA A 38 -24.05 -38.16 -3.15
C ALA A 38 -22.66 -37.53 -3.34
N TYR A 39 -22.48 -36.72 -4.39
CA TYR A 39 -21.26 -35.96 -4.62
C TYR A 39 -21.06 -34.86 -3.57
N ILE A 40 -22.13 -34.15 -3.20
CA ILE A 40 -22.08 -33.16 -2.12
C ILE A 40 -21.73 -33.84 -0.79
N ALA A 41 -22.41 -34.95 -0.45
CA ALA A 41 -22.19 -35.68 0.79
C ALA A 41 -20.74 -36.20 0.92
N SER A 42 -20.18 -36.73 -0.17
CA SER A 42 -18.77 -37.17 -0.20
C SER A 42 -17.79 -36.00 -0.08
N SER A 43 -18.10 -34.84 -0.68
CA SER A 43 -17.31 -33.62 -0.56
C SER A 43 -17.29 -33.07 0.87
N VAL A 44 -18.45 -33.04 1.53
CA VAL A 44 -18.56 -32.63 2.95
C VAL A 44 -17.84 -33.62 3.85
N ARG A 45 -18.02 -34.93 3.64
CA ARG A 45 -17.29 -35.97 4.38
C ARG A 45 -15.78 -35.76 4.29
N ARG A 46 -15.27 -35.48 3.09
CA ARG A 46 -13.84 -35.19 2.90
C ARG A 46 -13.39 -33.97 3.70
N ILE A 47 -14.14 -32.87 3.69
CA ILE A 47 -13.81 -31.67 4.47
C ILE A 47 -13.75 -31.99 5.97
N VAL A 48 -14.67 -32.81 6.47
CA VAL A 48 -14.69 -33.23 7.88
C VAL A 48 -13.52 -34.15 8.22
N THR A 49 -13.14 -35.08 7.33
CA THR A 49 -12.07 -36.06 7.63
C THR A 49 -10.66 -35.54 7.37
N THR A 50 -10.45 -34.71 6.35
CA THR A 50 -9.12 -34.22 5.95
C THR A 50 -8.88 -32.74 6.28
N GLY A 51 -9.91 -32.04 6.77
CA GLY A 51 -9.89 -30.58 6.92
C GLY A 51 -10.12 -29.84 5.59
N VAL A 52 -10.15 -28.51 5.68
CA VAL A 52 -10.28 -27.62 4.51
C VAL A 52 -8.95 -27.56 3.77
N LEU A 53 -8.89 -28.19 2.60
CA LEU A 53 -7.72 -28.17 1.74
C LEU A 53 -7.77 -26.96 0.80
N PRO A 54 -6.60 -26.41 0.43
CA PRO A 54 -6.55 -25.35 -0.55
C PRO A 54 -6.96 -25.86 -1.94
N PRO A 55 -7.48 -24.97 -2.80
CA PRO A 55 -7.85 -25.35 -4.16
C PRO A 55 -6.65 -25.94 -4.90
N ALA A 56 -6.91 -26.95 -5.73
CA ALA A 56 -5.87 -27.56 -6.56
C ALA A 56 -5.20 -26.49 -7.42
N ARG A 57 -3.90 -26.25 -7.19
CA ARG A 57 -3.17 -25.18 -7.84
C ARG A 57 -2.94 -25.53 -9.31
N LYS A 58 -3.49 -24.71 -10.21
CA LYS A 58 -3.17 -24.77 -11.64
C LYS A 58 -1.98 -23.86 -11.91
N GLY A 59 -0.77 -24.43 -11.95
CA GLY A 59 0.46 -23.72 -12.31
C GLY A 59 1.52 -23.62 -11.21
N PRO A 60 2.65 -22.94 -11.50
CA PRO A 60 3.77 -22.86 -10.57
C PRO A 60 3.48 -21.96 -9.37
N LYS A 61 4.20 -22.20 -8.28
CA LYS A 61 4.20 -21.32 -7.10
C LYS A 61 4.71 -19.95 -7.51
N LYS A 62 3.93 -18.90 -7.23
CA LYS A 62 4.34 -17.50 -7.43
C LYS A 62 4.82 -16.86 -6.13
N ARG A 63 5.72 -15.89 -6.26
CA ARG A 63 6.08 -14.95 -5.19
C ARG A 63 5.22 -13.70 -5.33
N VAL A 64 4.51 -13.33 -4.28
CA VAL A 64 3.60 -12.17 -4.27
C VAL A 64 4.03 -11.23 -3.17
N VAL A 65 4.16 -9.95 -3.50
CA VAL A 65 4.43 -8.89 -2.52
C VAL A 65 3.13 -8.13 -2.27
N ILE A 66 2.73 -8.02 -1.01
CA ILE A 66 1.56 -7.23 -0.62
C ILE A 66 2.05 -6.14 0.31
N ASP A 67 1.81 -4.90 -0.08
CA ASP A 67 2.11 -3.71 0.72
C ASP A 67 0.83 -3.19 1.35
N PHE A 68 0.81 -3.12 2.67
CA PHE A 68 -0.35 -2.71 3.43
C PHE A 68 0.03 -2.09 4.77
N SER A 69 -0.99 -1.56 5.47
CA SER A 69 -0.85 -0.67 6.61
C SER A 69 -0.22 0.68 6.24
N SER A 70 1.09 0.71 5.99
CA SER A 70 1.87 1.87 5.52
C SER A 70 1.59 3.18 6.29
N PRO A 71 1.58 3.20 7.64
CA PRO A 71 1.38 4.43 8.40
C PRO A 71 2.59 5.36 8.28
N ASN A 72 2.36 6.65 8.52
CA ASN A 72 3.45 7.62 8.66
C ASN A 72 3.89 7.67 10.12
N ILE A 73 5.18 7.46 10.40
CA ILE A 73 5.74 7.37 11.76
C ILE A 73 5.44 8.63 12.58
N ALA A 74 5.45 9.81 11.96
CA ALA A 74 5.21 11.08 12.63
C ALA A 74 3.72 11.34 12.97
N LYS A 75 2.82 10.39 12.66
CA LYS A 75 1.38 10.54 12.88
C LYS A 75 0.80 9.30 13.54
N GLN A 76 -0.16 9.51 14.43
CA GLN A 76 -0.90 8.43 15.05
C GLN A 76 -1.63 7.59 14.00
N MET A 77 -1.59 6.27 14.17
CA MET A 77 -2.36 5.35 13.34
C MET A 77 -3.86 5.52 13.61
N HIS A 78 -4.60 5.96 12.59
CA HIS A 78 -6.06 6.09 12.64
C HIS A 78 -6.77 5.00 11.81
N VAL A 79 -8.11 4.96 11.88
CA VAL A 79 -9.00 3.98 11.20
C VAL A 79 -8.75 3.82 9.69
N GLY A 80 -8.16 4.82 9.05
CA GLY A 80 -7.79 4.76 7.63
C GLY A 80 -6.74 3.69 7.34
N HIS A 81 -5.77 3.51 8.25
CA HIS A 81 -4.74 2.47 8.14
C HIS A 81 -5.28 1.09 8.58
N LEU A 82 -6.31 1.05 9.42
CA LEU A 82 -6.92 -0.22 9.84
C LEU A 82 -7.52 -0.98 8.64
N ARG A 83 -8.20 -0.24 7.75
CA ARG A 83 -8.76 -0.83 6.53
C ARG A 83 -7.70 -1.50 5.66
N SER A 84 -6.59 -0.80 5.36
CA SER A 84 -5.52 -1.40 4.56
C SER A 84 -4.89 -2.58 5.29
N THR A 85 -4.73 -2.48 6.61
CA THR A 85 -4.16 -3.54 7.44
C THR A 85 -4.94 -4.85 7.35
N ILE A 86 -6.26 -4.80 7.59
CA ILE A 86 -7.12 -6.00 7.58
C ILE A 86 -7.20 -6.60 6.17
N ILE A 87 -7.40 -5.77 5.14
CA ILE A 87 -7.52 -6.25 3.76
C ILE A 87 -6.21 -6.89 3.29
N GLY A 88 -5.08 -6.25 3.57
CA GLY A 88 -3.76 -6.76 3.18
C GLY A 88 -3.41 -8.07 3.87
N GLU A 89 -3.68 -8.18 5.17
CA GLU A 89 -3.43 -9.41 5.92
C GLU A 89 -4.35 -10.55 5.46
N SER A 90 -5.64 -10.27 5.25
CA SER A 90 -6.60 -11.25 4.73
C SER A 90 -6.19 -11.79 3.36
N LEU A 91 -5.76 -10.90 2.45
CA LEU A 91 -5.28 -11.30 1.13
C LEU A 91 -3.99 -12.12 1.22
N SER A 92 -3.09 -11.75 2.14
CA SER A 92 -1.84 -12.47 2.37
C SER A 92 -2.10 -13.90 2.82
N ARG A 93 -2.97 -14.09 3.82
CA ARG A 93 -3.39 -15.43 4.30
C ARG A 93 -4.10 -16.23 3.22
N LEU A 94 -4.97 -15.60 2.43
CA LEU A 94 -5.66 -16.26 1.32
C LEU A 94 -4.68 -16.81 0.27
N LEU A 95 -3.68 -16.02 -0.11
CA LEU A 95 -2.70 -16.43 -1.12
C LEU A 95 -1.72 -17.48 -0.59
N GLU A 96 -1.34 -17.40 0.68
CA GLU A 96 -0.57 -18.45 1.34
C GLU A 96 -1.35 -19.74 1.45
N PHE A 97 -2.63 -19.67 1.83
CA PHE A 97 -3.54 -20.80 1.81
C PHE A 97 -3.59 -21.42 0.41
N ALA A 98 -3.72 -20.62 -0.65
CA ALA A 98 -3.64 -21.08 -2.04
C ALA A 98 -2.23 -21.60 -2.48
N GLY A 99 -1.23 -21.57 -1.59
CA GLY A 99 0.09 -22.16 -1.79
C GLY A 99 1.13 -21.23 -2.43
N HIS A 100 0.90 -19.92 -2.44
CA HIS A 100 1.86 -18.92 -2.91
C HIS A 100 2.85 -18.51 -1.81
N SER A 101 4.02 -17.97 -2.20
CA SER A 101 4.93 -17.34 -1.25
C SER A 101 4.56 -15.87 -1.14
N VAL A 102 4.12 -15.41 0.03
CA VAL A 102 3.73 -14.01 0.22
C VAL A 102 4.78 -13.27 1.05
N LEU A 103 5.19 -12.10 0.58
CA LEU A 103 5.98 -11.15 1.33
C LEU A 103 5.06 -9.98 1.75
N ARG A 104 4.83 -9.88 3.06
CA ARG A 104 4.02 -8.82 3.66
C ARG A 104 4.92 -7.63 3.96
N LEU A 105 4.74 -6.53 3.25
CA LEU A 105 5.53 -5.31 3.43
C LEU A 105 4.71 -4.22 4.11
N ASN A 106 5.35 -3.55 5.06
CA ASN A 106 4.85 -2.32 5.65
C ASN A 106 5.70 -1.14 5.16
N HIS A 107 5.19 -0.43 4.16
CA HIS A 107 5.87 0.74 3.59
C HIS A 107 5.62 2.00 4.43
N VAL A 108 6.27 2.07 5.59
CA VAL A 108 6.10 3.18 6.53
C VAL A 108 6.65 4.49 5.97
N GLY A 109 5.96 5.59 6.26
CA GLY A 109 6.46 6.94 5.99
C GLY A 109 7.43 7.35 7.09
N ASP A 110 8.67 6.91 6.99
CA ASP A 110 9.75 7.13 7.95
C ASP A 110 10.83 8.08 7.42
N TRP A 111 10.63 8.69 6.26
CA TRP A 111 11.55 9.65 5.68
C TRP A 111 10.81 10.93 5.28
N GLY A 112 11.49 12.08 5.37
CA GLY A 112 10.94 13.36 4.90
C GLY A 112 11.13 14.54 5.85
N THR A 113 10.72 15.72 5.39
CA THR A 113 11.04 17.02 6.02
C THR A 113 10.45 17.19 7.42
N GLN A 114 9.38 16.47 7.74
CA GLN A 114 8.76 16.44 9.07
C GLN A 114 9.72 15.92 10.16
N PHE A 115 10.69 15.08 9.82
CA PHE A 115 11.68 14.59 10.79
C PHE A 115 12.66 15.67 11.22
N GLY A 116 12.93 16.67 10.37
CA GLY A 116 13.82 17.77 10.73
C GLY A 116 13.32 18.58 11.93
N MET A 117 12.02 18.91 11.95
CA MET A 117 11.43 19.62 13.10
C MET A 117 11.34 18.74 14.34
N LEU A 118 11.11 17.43 14.19
CA LEU A 118 11.08 16.50 15.32
C LEU A 118 12.47 16.35 15.95
N ILE A 119 13.52 16.23 15.14
CA ILE A 119 14.91 16.13 15.60
C ILE A 119 15.34 17.44 16.26
N ALA A 120 15.08 18.60 15.64
CA ALA A 120 15.40 19.89 16.24
C ALA A 120 14.67 20.09 17.57
N HIS A 121 13.41 19.65 17.66
CA HIS A 121 12.66 19.70 18.91
C HIS A 121 13.21 18.74 19.97
N LEU A 122 13.67 17.56 19.55
CA LEU A 122 14.29 16.57 20.42
C LEU A 122 15.56 17.12 21.06
N GLN A 123 16.42 17.76 20.27
CA GLN A 123 17.66 18.37 20.75
C GLN A 123 17.42 19.46 21.81
N ASP A 124 16.36 20.27 21.63
CA ASP A 124 16.03 21.33 22.58
C ASP A 124 15.43 20.77 23.89
N ARG A 125 14.61 19.72 23.81
CA ARG A 125 13.92 19.13 24.97
C ARG A 125 14.78 18.15 25.75
N PHE A 126 15.65 17.42 25.07
CA PHE A 126 16.50 16.38 25.61
C PHE A 126 17.90 16.51 25.00
N PRO A 127 18.74 17.46 25.48
CA PRO A 127 20.08 17.68 24.93
C PRO A 127 21.00 16.45 25.06
N ASP A 128 20.69 15.56 26.00
CA ASP A 128 21.40 14.34 26.35
C ASP A 128 20.79 13.06 25.73
N TYR A 129 19.94 13.19 24.69
CA TYR A 129 19.23 12.07 24.05
C TYR A 129 20.12 10.93 23.53
N LEU A 130 21.41 11.21 23.29
CA LEU A 130 22.41 10.22 22.86
C LEU A 130 22.88 9.32 24.01
N VAL A 131 22.81 9.82 25.24
CA VAL A 131 23.25 9.11 26.45
C VAL A 131 22.05 8.51 27.19
N HIS A 132 20.95 9.26 27.23
CA HIS A 132 19.73 8.87 27.94
C HIS A 132 18.57 8.76 26.96
N SER A 133 17.93 7.58 26.93
CA SER A 133 16.77 7.38 26.06
C SER A 133 15.64 8.31 26.49
N PRO A 134 15.12 9.17 25.61
CA PRO A 134 14.16 10.20 25.98
C PRO A 134 12.79 9.56 26.31
N PRO A 135 12.09 10.03 27.36
CA PRO A 135 10.79 9.51 27.76
C PRO A 135 9.66 10.07 26.88
N ILE A 136 9.74 9.83 25.57
CA ILE A 136 8.69 10.24 24.63
C ILE A 136 7.54 9.23 24.73
N GLY A 137 6.52 9.59 25.51
CA GLY A 137 5.32 8.77 25.68
C GLY A 137 4.29 8.98 24.56
N ASP A 138 4.01 10.23 24.19
CA ASP A 138 3.05 10.60 23.15
C ASP A 138 3.74 11.37 22.02
N LEU A 139 4.01 10.67 20.92
CA LEU A 139 4.64 11.29 19.76
C LEU A 139 3.72 12.30 19.06
N GLN A 140 2.40 12.19 19.19
CA GLN A 140 1.46 13.12 18.59
C GLN A 140 1.53 14.48 19.29
N ALA A 141 1.59 14.50 20.62
CA ALA A 141 1.81 15.72 21.38
C ALA A 141 3.16 16.35 21.01
N PHE A 142 4.22 15.55 20.98
CA PHE A 142 5.57 15.98 20.58
C PHE A 142 5.60 16.57 19.16
N TYR A 143 4.89 15.95 18.21
CA TYR A 143 4.73 16.48 16.86
C TYR A 143 4.00 17.83 16.85
N LYS A 144 2.88 17.96 17.58
CA LYS A 144 2.12 19.21 17.65
C LYS A 144 2.97 20.34 18.24
N GLU A 145 3.73 20.08 19.30
CA GLU A 145 4.66 21.05 19.90
C GLU A 145 5.74 21.48 18.89
N SER A 146 6.38 20.53 18.22
CA SER A 146 7.38 20.82 17.18
C SER A 146 6.78 21.63 16.02
N LYS A 147 5.53 21.36 15.65
CA LYS A 147 4.84 22.04 14.56
C LYS A 147 4.49 23.49 14.90
N VAL A 148 4.02 23.75 16.13
CA VAL A 148 3.80 25.13 16.61
C VAL A 148 5.09 25.93 16.53
N ARG A 149 6.20 25.38 17.04
CA ARG A 149 7.52 26.03 16.98
C ARG A 149 7.98 26.25 15.55
N PHE A 150 7.77 25.29 14.66
CA PHE A 150 8.11 25.42 13.24
C PHE A 150 7.37 26.57 12.55
N ASP A 151 6.13 26.84 12.95
CA ASP A 151 5.31 27.90 12.35
C ASP A 151 5.53 29.28 13.01
N SER A 152 5.96 29.32 14.28
CA SER A 152 6.13 30.56 15.05
C SER A 152 7.57 31.08 15.17
N ASP A 153 8.57 30.21 15.05
CA ASP A 153 9.98 30.53 15.30
C ASP A 153 10.82 30.29 14.04
N GLU A 154 11.25 31.39 13.41
CA GLU A 154 12.05 31.37 12.18
C GLU A 154 13.46 30.81 12.39
N GLU A 155 14.04 30.92 13.60
CA GLU A 155 15.34 30.33 13.91
C GLU A 155 15.21 28.81 14.06
N PHE A 156 14.19 28.35 14.78
CA PHE A 156 13.87 26.92 14.88
C PHE A 156 13.57 26.31 13.51
N LYS A 157 12.84 27.01 12.66
CA LYS A 157 12.55 26.57 11.29
C LYS A 157 13.81 26.41 10.43
N LYS A 158 14.77 27.34 10.52
CA LYS A 158 16.09 27.20 9.86
C LYS A 158 16.86 25.98 10.39
N ARG A 159 16.88 25.78 11.71
CA ARG A 159 17.51 24.59 12.32
C ARG A 159 16.84 23.29 11.88
N ALA A 160 15.51 23.26 11.84
CA ALA A 160 14.75 22.10 11.37
C ALA A 160 15.12 21.71 9.94
N TYR A 161 15.26 22.67 9.01
CA TYR A 161 15.75 22.38 7.65
C TYR A 161 17.18 21.86 7.65
N ALA A 162 18.09 22.46 8.43
CA ALA A 162 19.46 21.98 8.57
C ALA A 162 19.52 20.54 9.09
N CYS A 163 18.65 20.17 10.05
CA CYS A 163 18.53 18.80 10.54
C CYS A 163 18.09 17.81 9.45
N VAL A 164 17.18 18.20 8.54
CA VAL A 164 16.80 17.34 7.40
C VAL A 164 18.01 17.07 6.51
N VAL A 165 18.77 18.12 6.16
CA VAL A 165 19.95 17.98 5.29
C VAL A 165 20.98 17.06 5.94
N LYS A 166 21.26 17.25 7.24
CA LYS A 166 22.18 16.39 8.00
C LYS A 166 21.70 14.93 8.07
N LEU A 167 20.40 14.71 8.25
CA LEU A 167 19.81 13.37 8.24
C LEU A 167 20.00 12.70 6.86
N GLN A 168 19.77 13.44 5.78
CA GLN A 168 19.96 12.95 4.41
C GLN A 168 21.42 12.71 4.04
N SER A 169 22.35 13.45 4.67
CA SER A 169 23.79 13.21 4.53
C SER A 169 24.32 12.11 5.45
N HIS A 170 23.45 11.32 6.08
CA HIS A 170 23.81 10.19 6.96
C HIS A 170 24.66 10.59 8.19
N ASP A 171 24.44 11.79 8.72
CA ASP A 171 25.04 12.22 9.99
C ASP A 171 24.61 11.27 11.13
N GLN A 172 25.59 10.75 11.87
CA GLN A 172 25.34 9.68 12.85
C GLN A 172 24.47 10.14 14.03
N ASP A 173 24.61 11.39 14.46
CA ASP A 173 23.84 11.94 15.57
C ASP A 173 22.38 12.18 15.15
N MET A 174 22.17 12.63 13.91
CA MET A 174 20.82 12.80 13.36
C MET A 174 20.14 11.45 13.09
N ILE A 175 20.87 10.45 12.58
CA ILE A 175 20.35 9.10 12.36
C ILE A 175 19.97 8.46 13.70
N SER A 176 20.75 8.67 14.75
CA SER A 176 20.44 8.19 16.10
C SER A 176 19.17 8.85 16.65
N ALA A 177 19.04 10.17 16.51
CA ALA A 177 17.80 10.89 16.86
C ALA A 177 16.58 10.36 16.10
N TRP A 178 16.73 10.17 14.78
CA TRP A 178 15.68 9.63 13.91
C TRP A 178 15.22 8.24 14.32
N LYS A 179 16.17 7.33 14.63
CA LYS A 179 15.86 5.97 15.11
C LYS A 179 15.05 6.00 16.39
N LEU A 180 15.46 6.81 17.37
CA LEU A 180 14.72 6.95 18.64
C LEU A 180 13.28 7.39 18.41
N ILE A 181 13.06 8.39 17.55
CA ILE A 181 11.72 8.86 17.19
C ILE A 181 10.91 7.74 16.51
N CYS A 182 11.52 7.01 15.56
CA CYS A 182 10.86 5.91 14.87
C CYS A 182 10.49 4.76 15.81
N ASP A 183 11.35 4.44 16.77
CA ASP A 183 11.16 3.32 17.70
C ASP A 183 10.03 3.57 18.70
N VAL A 184 9.69 4.83 18.97
CA VAL A 184 8.47 5.19 19.73
C VAL A 184 7.23 4.78 18.93
N SER A 185 7.10 5.22 17.67
CA SER A 185 5.95 4.86 16.84
C SER A 185 5.87 3.38 16.52
N ARG A 186 7.01 2.73 16.27
CA ARG A 186 7.06 1.28 16.00
C ARG A 186 6.50 0.47 17.17
N ARG A 187 6.82 0.85 18.41
CA ARG A 187 6.26 0.21 19.60
C ARG A 187 4.74 0.37 19.64
N GLU A 188 4.22 1.56 19.37
CA GLU A 188 2.77 1.77 19.31
C GLU A 188 2.10 0.95 18.21
N PHE A 189 2.65 0.96 16.99
CA PHE A 189 2.11 0.19 15.86
C PHE A 189 2.13 -1.30 16.13
N GLN A 190 3.19 -1.80 16.77
CA GLN A 190 3.33 -3.20 17.12
C GLN A 190 2.19 -3.68 18.02
N THR A 191 1.78 -2.88 19.02
CA THR A 191 0.61 -3.23 19.86
C THR A 191 -0.68 -3.41 19.05
N ILE A 192 -0.85 -2.63 17.99
CA ILE A 192 -2.02 -2.72 17.11
C ILE A 192 -1.91 -3.96 16.22
N TYR A 193 -0.73 -4.23 15.66
CA TYR A 193 -0.52 -5.40 14.82
C TYR A 193 -0.68 -6.71 15.59
N GLU A 194 -0.18 -6.79 16.82
CA GLU A 194 -0.38 -7.93 17.71
C GLU A 194 -1.86 -8.16 18.01
N ARG A 195 -2.61 -7.10 18.31
CA ARG A 195 -4.06 -7.20 18.54
C ARG A 195 -4.85 -7.66 17.31
N LEU A 196 -4.34 -7.39 16.11
CA LEU A 196 -4.96 -7.78 14.85
C LEU A 196 -4.45 -9.11 14.31
N ASP A 197 -3.50 -9.75 15.00
CA ASP A 197 -2.76 -10.92 14.50
C ASP A 197 -2.18 -10.65 13.09
N ALA A 198 -1.64 -9.45 12.87
CA ALA A 198 -1.03 -9.05 11.61
C ALA A 198 0.49 -9.22 11.68
N THR A 199 1.07 -10.00 10.75
CA THR A 199 2.52 -10.17 10.66
C THR A 199 3.07 -9.34 9.51
N LEU A 200 4.05 -8.48 9.75
CA LEU A 200 4.50 -7.51 8.76
C LEU A 200 6.03 -7.38 8.79
N ILE A 201 6.63 -7.14 7.62
CA ILE A 201 8.05 -6.77 7.52
C ILE A 201 8.13 -5.30 7.12
N GLU A 202 8.71 -4.48 7.98
CA GLU A 202 8.90 -3.05 7.73
C GLU A 202 9.94 -2.82 6.63
N ARG A 203 9.57 -2.03 5.62
CA ARG A 203 10.46 -1.47 4.60
C ARG A 203 9.97 -0.06 4.24
N GLY A 204 10.38 0.90 5.06
CA GLY A 204 9.99 2.30 4.94
C GLY A 204 10.52 2.99 3.69
N GLU A 205 10.18 4.27 3.55
CA GLU A 205 10.73 5.16 2.53
C GLU A 205 12.26 5.28 2.66
N SER A 206 12.78 5.29 3.90
CA SER A 206 14.22 5.35 4.21
C SER A 206 15.04 4.23 3.56
N PHE A 207 14.46 3.03 3.41
CA PHE A 207 15.13 1.86 2.82
C PHE A 207 15.53 2.10 1.35
N TYR A 208 14.79 2.95 0.63
CA TYR A 208 14.97 3.15 -0.81
C TYR A 208 15.84 4.37 -1.14
N GLN A 209 16.29 5.12 -0.12
CA GLN A 209 16.98 6.40 -0.31
C GLN A 209 18.22 6.29 -1.19
N ASP A 210 19.07 5.29 -0.93
CA ASP A 210 20.31 5.08 -1.69
C ASP A 210 20.05 4.68 -3.16
N MET A 211 18.87 4.14 -3.44
CA MET A 211 18.48 3.69 -4.77
C MET A 211 17.85 4.81 -5.62
N MET A 212 17.43 5.93 -5.00
CA MET A 212 16.72 7.00 -5.71
C MET A 212 17.58 7.65 -6.79
N GLY A 213 18.87 7.86 -6.53
CA GLY A 213 19.79 8.46 -7.51
C GLY A 213 19.88 7.67 -8.81
N GLU A 214 19.95 6.34 -8.72
CA GLU A 214 19.99 5.46 -9.89
C GLU A 214 18.68 5.49 -10.67
N ILE A 215 17.53 5.55 -10.00
CA ILE A 215 16.22 5.61 -10.66
C ILE A 215 16.03 6.94 -11.38
N VAL A 216 16.45 8.05 -10.78
CA VAL A 216 16.42 9.35 -11.45
C VAL A 216 17.24 9.30 -12.73
N LYS A 217 18.46 8.76 -12.66
CA LYS A 217 19.36 8.59 -13.80
C LYS A 217 18.74 7.71 -14.90
N ASP A 218 18.16 6.56 -14.55
CA ASP A 218 17.50 5.66 -15.51
C ASP A 218 16.30 6.35 -16.20
N LEU A 219 15.54 7.18 -15.47
CA LEU A 219 14.44 7.95 -16.06
C LEU A 219 14.92 9.07 -16.99
N GLU A 220 16.09 9.67 -16.72
CA GLU A 220 16.73 10.65 -17.61
C GLU A 220 17.21 9.99 -18.90
N GLU A 221 17.92 8.86 -18.78
CA GLU A 221 18.43 8.08 -19.92
C GLU A 221 17.31 7.59 -20.84
N ARG A 222 16.14 7.27 -20.29
CA ARG A 222 14.95 6.86 -21.04
C ARG A 222 14.15 8.02 -21.63
N GLY A 223 14.61 9.27 -21.48
CA GLY A 223 13.95 10.47 -21.97
C GLY A 223 12.57 10.70 -21.34
N ARG A 224 12.33 10.17 -20.13
CA ARG A 224 11.04 10.26 -19.43
C ARG A 224 10.95 11.48 -18.53
N ILE A 225 12.05 12.19 -18.32
CA ILE A 225 12.13 13.41 -17.53
C ILE A 225 12.09 14.64 -18.45
N GLY A 226 11.17 15.56 -18.13
CA GLY A 226 11.07 16.87 -18.75
C GLY A 226 11.37 17.99 -17.76
N ASN A 227 12.11 18.99 -18.20
CA ASN A 227 12.33 20.22 -17.45
C ASN A 227 11.04 21.07 -17.45
N SER A 228 10.75 21.72 -16.32
CA SER A 228 9.63 22.66 -16.22
C SER A 228 10.12 24.08 -15.92
N ALA A 229 9.23 25.07 -16.03
CA ALA A 229 9.49 26.46 -15.63
C ALA A 229 9.68 26.64 -14.10
N LYS A 230 9.41 25.61 -13.29
CA LYS A 230 9.74 25.56 -11.86
C LYS A 230 11.05 24.79 -11.66
N PRO A 231 11.83 25.05 -10.59
CA PRO A 231 13.08 24.36 -10.29
C PRO A 231 12.81 22.91 -9.83
N SER A 232 12.26 22.07 -10.70
CA SER A 232 11.90 20.69 -10.42
C SER A 232 11.86 19.87 -11.72
N LYS A 233 12.33 18.62 -11.64
CA LYS A 233 12.26 17.63 -12.72
C LYS A 233 10.94 16.85 -12.62
N TYR A 234 10.29 16.64 -13.76
CA TYR A 234 9.02 15.92 -13.82
C TYR A 234 9.10 14.73 -14.77
N ALA A 235 8.58 13.58 -14.35
CA ALA A 235 8.36 12.42 -15.21
C ALA A 235 6.93 12.38 -15.76
N CYS A 236 6.80 12.11 -17.06
CA CYS A 236 5.51 11.88 -17.70
C CYS A 236 5.06 10.43 -17.47
N LEU A 237 3.90 10.25 -16.82
CA LEU A 237 3.40 8.92 -16.43
C LEU A 237 2.57 8.23 -17.53
N GLY A 238 2.08 8.97 -18.52
CA GLY A 238 1.33 8.43 -19.65
C GLY A 238 2.24 8.12 -20.84
N ARG A 239 1.99 6.99 -21.53
CA ARG A 239 2.65 6.72 -22.84
C ARG A 239 2.33 7.80 -23.89
N ASN A 240 1.17 8.45 -23.81
CA ASN A 240 0.69 9.49 -24.74
C ASN A 240 -0.06 10.66 -24.04
N ASP A 241 0.04 10.81 -22.71
CA ASP A 241 -0.64 11.88 -21.99
C ASP A 241 0.36 12.79 -21.26
N SER A 242 0.53 14.01 -21.76
CA SER A 242 1.38 15.05 -21.20
C SER A 242 0.78 15.76 -19.98
N ARG A 243 -0.49 15.46 -19.63
CA ARG A 243 -1.20 16.08 -18.50
C ARG A 243 -0.86 15.45 -17.16
N THR A 244 -0.49 14.17 -17.14
CA THR A 244 -0.17 13.45 -15.90
C THR A 244 1.34 13.44 -15.65
N ARG A 245 1.82 14.44 -14.92
CA ARG A 245 3.23 14.59 -14.53
C ARG A 245 3.44 14.24 -13.06
N ALA A 246 4.48 13.47 -12.77
CA ALA A 246 4.99 13.26 -11.42
C ALA A 246 6.24 14.11 -11.21
N GLU A 247 6.30 14.86 -10.12
CA GLU A 247 7.54 15.49 -9.67
C GLU A 247 8.48 14.39 -9.18
N VAL A 248 9.71 14.37 -9.70
CA VAL A 248 10.71 13.33 -9.41
C VAL A 248 11.85 13.90 -8.59
N GLU A 249 12.22 15.16 -8.83
CA GLU A 249 13.32 15.84 -8.13
C GLU A 249 13.02 17.33 -8.03
N ARG A 250 13.41 17.97 -6.93
CA ARG A 250 13.24 19.42 -6.72
C ARG A 250 14.64 20.04 -6.59
N MET A 251 14.97 20.99 -7.46
CA MET A 251 16.33 21.54 -7.59
C MET A 251 16.72 22.56 -6.50
N ASN A 252 15.84 22.85 -5.51
CA ASN A 252 16.16 23.72 -4.37
C ASN A 252 15.66 23.10 -3.06
N GLU A 253 16.60 22.69 -2.20
CA GLU A 253 16.57 22.45 -0.73
C GLU A 253 15.35 21.77 -0.06
N LYS A 254 14.38 21.25 -0.82
CA LYS A 254 13.26 20.49 -0.29
C LYS A 254 13.12 19.18 -1.05
N PRO A 255 13.32 18.02 -0.42
CA PRO A 255 13.03 16.74 -1.07
C PRO A 255 11.54 16.68 -1.48
N PRO A 256 11.19 16.13 -2.66
CA PRO A 256 9.81 15.90 -3.07
C PRO A 256 9.13 14.85 -2.17
N ALA A 257 7.80 14.72 -2.25
CA ALA A 257 7.08 13.61 -1.65
C ALA A 257 7.37 12.31 -2.43
N GLU A 258 8.21 11.43 -1.87
CA GLU A 258 8.89 10.29 -2.49
C GLU A 258 7.96 9.11 -2.89
N GLN A 259 6.67 9.16 -2.55
CA GLN A 259 5.68 8.11 -2.88
C GLN A 259 5.47 7.84 -4.38
N ARG A 260 6.04 8.64 -5.30
CA ARG A 260 5.83 8.47 -6.75
C ARG A 260 6.94 7.69 -7.47
N VAL A 261 8.10 7.49 -6.85
CA VAL A 261 9.26 6.83 -7.51
C VAL A 261 9.36 5.34 -7.15
N ASN A 262 8.80 4.91 -6.01
CA ASN A 262 8.85 3.51 -5.52
C ASN A 262 8.06 2.48 -6.36
N LEU A 263 7.42 2.89 -7.46
CA LEU A 263 6.68 1.99 -8.35
C LEU A 263 7.56 1.30 -9.41
N SER A 264 8.79 1.76 -9.66
CA SER A 264 9.68 1.16 -10.68
C SER A 264 10.33 -0.16 -10.26
N TRP A 265 10.39 -0.44 -8.95
CA TRP A 265 11.05 -1.64 -8.40
C TRP A 265 10.13 -2.83 -8.15
N ARG A 266 8.88 -2.78 -8.57
CA ARG A 266 7.96 -3.92 -8.46
C ARG A 266 7.83 -4.61 -9.83
N PRO A 267 8.56 -5.70 -10.10
CA PRO A 267 8.28 -6.51 -11.28
C PRO A 267 6.86 -7.09 -11.12
N GLU A 268 5.96 -6.62 -11.98
CA GLU A 268 4.58 -7.13 -12.14
C GLU A 268 3.78 -7.30 -10.83
N SER A 269 3.78 -6.31 -9.93
CA SER A 269 2.82 -6.29 -8.83
C SER A 269 1.53 -5.59 -9.23
N ILE A 270 0.38 -6.24 -9.00
CA ILE A 270 -0.95 -5.63 -9.11
C ILE A 270 -0.99 -4.40 -8.17
N CYS A 271 -0.91 -3.22 -8.76
CA CYS A 271 -0.97 -1.97 -8.03
C CYS A 271 -2.45 -1.64 -7.75
N CYS A 272 -2.94 -1.94 -6.55
CA CYS A 272 -4.14 -1.28 -6.04
C CYS A 272 -3.77 0.16 -5.67
N ASP A 273 -3.90 1.07 -6.64
CA ASP A 273 -3.74 2.51 -6.46
C ASP A 273 -4.63 3.00 -5.28
N LYS A 274 -4.01 3.64 -4.29
CA LYS A 274 -4.69 4.28 -3.15
C LYS A 274 -5.71 5.35 -3.59
N ARG A 275 -5.77 5.73 -4.88
CA ARG A 275 -6.77 6.65 -5.45
C ARG A 275 -8.14 6.03 -5.79
N ILE A 276 -8.30 4.70 -5.81
CA ILE A 276 -9.55 4.08 -6.30
C ILE A 276 -10.70 4.09 -5.25
N VAL A 277 -10.42 4.37 -3.98
CA VAL A 277 -11.42 4.27 -2.91
C VAL A 277 -12.19 5.57 -2.65
N GLY A 278 -11.73 6.72 -3.15
CA GLY A 278 -12.29 8.03 -2.84
C GLY A 278 -13.28 8.62 -3.85
N ARG A 279 -13.54 7.96 -4.99
CA ARG A 279 -14.45 8.48 -6.04
C ARG A 279 -15.57 7.49 -6.33
N ASN A 280 -16.50 7.29 -5.38
CA ASN A 280 -17.80 6.71 -5.70
C ASN A 280 -18.91 7.00 -4.68
N ILE A 281 -18.91 8.19 -4.08
CA ILE A 281 -20.06 8.71 -3.32
C ILE A 281 -20.24 10.19 -3.67
N ALA A 282 -20.64 10.47 -4.92
CA ALA A 282 -21.27 11.73 -5.34
C ALA A 282 -21.53 11.70 -6.84
N ARG A 283 -22.50 10.90 -7.29
CA ARG A 283 -23.21 11.10 -8.57
C ARG A 283 -24.33 10.07 -8.68
N ARG A 284 -25.51 10.43 -8.16
CA ARG A 284 -26.84 9.98 -8.61
C ARG A 284 -27.90 10.58 -7.68
N ARG A 285 -28.36 11.79 -7.98
CA ARG A 285 -29.76 12.26 -7.79
C ARG A 285 -30.03 13.39 -8.79
N GLY A 286 -31.11 13.23 -9.57
CA GLY A 286 -31.89 14.14 -10.43
C GLY A 286 -31.18 15.34 -11.10
N GLY A 287 -31.32 15.60 -12.39
CA GLY A 287 -32.53 15.50 -13.20
C GLY A 287 -33.23 16.85 -13.24
N CYS A 288 -32.99 17.64 -14.28
CA CYS A 288 -33.91 18.65 -14.80
C CYS A 288 -33.52 18.99 -16.26
N HIS A 289 -34.50 18.85 -17.15
CA HIS A 289 -34.62 19.47 -18.47
C HIS A 289 -34.43 21.00 -18.37
N ALA A 290 -34.21 21.83 -19.40
CA ALA A 290 -34.61 21.85 -20.81
C ALA A 290 -33.82 23.02 -21.48
N LEU A 291 -33.41 23.01 -22.76
CA LEU A 291 -34.09 23.46 -24.01
C LEU A 291 -32.98 23.94 -24.99
N PRO A 292 -33.25 24.15 -26.29
CA PRO A 292 -34.37 23.70 -27.11
C PRO A 292 -34.02 22.45 -27.96
#